data_AF-G9ZUE5-F1
#
_entry.id   AF-G9ZUE5-F1
#
_cell.length_a   1.000
_cell.length_b   1.000
_cell.length_c   1.000
_cell.angle_alpha   90.00
_cell.angle_beta   90.00
_cell.angle_gamma   90.00
#
_symmetry.space_group_name_H-M   'P 1'
#
loop_
_entity.id
_entity.type
_entity.pdbx_description
1 polymer ?
#
loop_
_entity_poly.entity_id
_entity_poly.type
_entity_poly.pdbx_seq_one_letter_code
_entity_poly.pdbx_strand_id
1 'polypeptide(L)'
;MIWSSLLSLLVGLSVAIALIATNDPASISRLLLQAGWWMPLVVALHVTQIFASAQAWAPLIDDPRRPGLLALARMRWIRGATNALLPVVQAVGELVRAQLLARKGVAQLRVIASVAADLGTEMASQIVFSLLGLAVLLLIPHAGSDDTLRWAIIGTVLGAGITGVFMAAQRWGLFRLVETMLPKLAARLGWNSLGELSGLHETVVRLYREPARFWRSGGWHFLSWLLGVLETWAALHALGVQATLAEALVIESLGQAVRSAGFFIPGALGVQEGGYVLICALFGIPPDKAIAIVLIRRLRDILLGVPGLIAWRWGATARPKPGGNMEVSHDR
;
A
#
# COMPACT_ATOMS: atom_id res chain seq x y z
N MET A 1 12.37 0.14 -19.14
CA MET A 1 12.09 -0.12 -17.71
C MET A 1 13.07 0.57 -16.77
N ILE A 2 14.40 0.54 -16.97
CA ILE A 2 15.37 1.26 -16.11
C ILE A 2 15.13 2.79 -16.16
N TRP A 3 14.92 3.31 -17.38
CA TRP A 3 14.63 4.72 -17.62
C TRP A 3 13.39 5.23 -16.91
N SER A 4 12.34 4.42 -16.77
CA SER A 4 11.10 4.83 -16.11
C SER A 4 11.19 4.82 -14.59
N SER A 5 11.99 3.92 -14.00
CA SER A 5 12.30 3.91 -12.56
C SER A 5 13.21 5.06 -12.16
N LEU A 6 14.19 5.37 -13.02
CA LEU A 6 15.03 6.56 -12.87
C LEU A 6 14.19 7.82 -13.02
N LEU A 7 13.27 7.90 -14.00
CA LEU A 7 12.41 9.06 -14.18
C LEU A 7 11.53 9.30 -12.95
N SER A 8 10.92 8.27 -12.37
CA SER A 8 10.08 8.43 -11.18
C SER A 8 10.87 8.81 -9.93
N LEU A 9 12.06 8.23 -9.75
CA LEU A 9 12.97 8.60 -8.67
C LEU A 9 13.43 10.05 -8.85
N LEU A 10 13.83 10.43 -10.06
CA LEU A 10 14.24 11.79 -10.42
C LEU A 10 13.09 12.78 -10.24
N VAL A 11 11.86 12.44 -10.63
CA VAL A 11 10.69 13.30 -10.46
C VAL A 11 10.32 13.45 -8.98
N GLY A 12 10.29 12.35 -8.22
CA GLY A 12 10.06 12.41 -6.76
C GLY A 12 11.15 13.19 -6.03
N LEU A 13 12.41 13.02 -6.45
CA LEU A 13 13.56 13.77 -5.94
C LEU A 13 13.48 15.24 -6.35
N SER A 14 13.09 15.56 -7.58
CA SER A 14 12.91 16.94 -8.05
C SER A 14 11.79 17.66 -7.30
N VAL A 15 10.70 16.98 -6.96
CA VAL A 15 9.62 17.54 -6.12
C VAL A 15 10.10 17.74 -4.69
N ALA A 16 10.84 16.79 -4.12
CA ALA A 16 11.45 16.95 -2.80
C ALA A 16 12.46 18.11 -2.78
N ILE A 17 13.33 18.21 -3.80
CA ILE A 17 14.29 19.30 -3.97
C ILE A 17 13.55 20.64 -4.15
N ALA A 18 12.49 20.68 -4.96
CA ALA A 18 11.69 21.89 -5.17
C ALA A 18 11.03 22.34 -3.86
N LEU A 19 10.44 21.42 -3.09
CA LEU A 19 9.86 21.72 -1.78
C LEU A 19 10.93 22.17 -0.78
N ILE A 20 12.10 21.53 -0.76
CA ILE A 20 13.21 21.95 0.11
C ILE A 20 13.70 23.35 -0.28
N ALA A 21 13.84 23.62 -1.58
CA ALA A 21 14.36 24.87 -2.12
C ALA A 21 13.38 26.05 -2.00
N THR A 22 12.07 25.80 -2.01
CA THR A 22 11.04 26.83 -1.80
C THR A 22 10.69 27.05 -0.33
N ASN A 23 11.09 26.15 0.55
CA ASN A 23 11.02 26.30 2.01
C ASN A 23 12.41 26.66 2.56
N ASP A 24 12.59 26.68 3.88
CA ASP A 24 13.92 26.90 4.49
C ASP A 24 14.75 25.60 4.45
N PRO A 25 15.74 25.47 3.55
CA PRO A 25 16.53 24.25 3.41
C PRO A 25 17.41 23.98 4.64
N ALA A 26 17.83 25.06 5.32
CA ALA A 26 18.66 24.98 6.51
C ALA A 26 17.85 24.50 7.72
N SER A 27 16.57 24.87 7.82
CA SER A 27 15.66 24.32 8.83
C SER A 27 15.41 22.83 8.59
N ILE A 28 15.01 22.46 7.37
CA ILE A 28 14.66 21.07 7.01
C ILE A 28 15.85 20.12 7.20
N SER A 29 17.06 20.51 6.78
CA SER A 29 18.26 19.68 6.97
C SER A 29 18.61 19.45 8.45
N ARG A 30 18.48 20.48 9.30
CA ARG A 30 18.68 20.35 10.75
C ARG A 30 17.64 19.41 11.38
N LEU A 31 16.38 19.54 10.98
CA LEU A 31 15.29 18.68 11.43
C LEU A 31 15.53 17.21 11.05
N LEU A 32 15.99 16.95 9.82
CA LEU A 32 16.32 15.59 9.37
C LEU A 32 17.52 14.99 10.11
N LEU A 33 18.55 15.79 10.40
CA LEU A 33 19.70 15.34 11.21
C LEU A 33 19.29 14.99 12.63
N GLN A 34 18.41 15.79 13.25
CA GLN A 34 17.87 15.50 14.59
C GLN A 34 16.98 14.24 14.59
N ALA A 35 16.17 14.07 13.56
CA ALA A 35 15.30 12.91 13.40
C ALA A 35 16.06 11.61 13.04
N GLY A 36 17.36 11.68 12.69
CA GLY A 36 18.14 10.54 12.23
C GLY A 36 18.11 9.33 13.18
N TRP A 37 18.14 9.57 14.51
CA TRP A 37 18.07 8.49 15.51
C TRP A 37 16.70 7.84 15.67
N TRP A 38 15.64 8.50 15.18
CA TRP A 38 14.28 7.96 15.16
C TRP A 38 14.01 7.08 13.93
N MET A 39 14.84 7.18 12.88
CA MET A 39 14.67 6.40 11.66
C MET A 39 14.62 4.88 11.89
N PRO A 40 15.45 4.27 12.76
CA PRO A 40 15.32 2.85 13.08
C PRO A 40 13.95 2.48 13.66
N LEU A 41 13.36 3.32 14.51
CA LEU A 41 12.02 3.10 15.06
C LEU A 41 10.95 3.22 13.98
N VAL A 42 11.01 4.25 13.14
CA VAL A 42 10.10 4.44 11.98
C VAL A 42 10.17 3.23 11.05
N VAL A 43 11.37 2.75 10.73
CA VAL A 43 11.58 1.56 9.90
C VAL A 43 11.04 0.30 10.60
N ALA A 44 11.28 0.13 11.90
CA ALA A 44 10.80 -1.02 12.65
C ALA A 44 9.26 -1.08 12.70
N LEU A 45 8.59 0.06 12.92
CA LEU A 45 7.14 0.18 12.88
C LEU A 45 6.60 -0.14 11.48
N HIS A 46 7.27 0.33 10.43
CA HIS A 46 6.87 -0.03 9.06
C HIS A 46 7.05 -1.53 8.76
N VAL A 47 8.10 -2.15 9.29
CA VAL A 47 8.29 -3.60 9.17
C VAL A 47 7.16 -4.36 9.87
N THR A 48 6.71 -3.94 11.05
CA THR A 48 5.56 -4.60 11.71
C THR A 48 4.26 -4.43 10.91
N GLN A 49 4.06 -3.31 10.22
CA GLN A 49 2.95 -3.15 9.27
C GLN A 49 3.01 -4.16 8.12
N ILE A 50 4.20 -4.41 7.56
CA ILE A 50 4.39 -5.41 6.49
C ILE A 50 3.96 -6.80 7.00
N PHE A 51 4.33 -7.16 8.22
CA PHE A 51 3.92 -8.43 8.83
C PHE A 51 2.43 -8.49 9.14
N ALA A 52 1.83 -7.42 9.66
CA ALA A 52 0.37 -7.34 9.88
C ALA A 52 -0.40 -7.51 8.58
N SER A 53 0.03 -6.82 7.51
CA SER A 53 -0.53 -6.96 6.16
C SER A 53 -0.35 -8.38 5.61
N ALA A 54 0.79 -9.03 5.87
CA ALA A 54 0.99 -10.43 5.48
C ALA A 54 0.03 -11.38 6.20
N GLN A 55 -0.19 -11.13 7.49
CA GLN A 55 -1.12 -11.89 8.32
C GLN A 55 -2.58 -11.67 7.91
N ALA A 56 -2.93 -10.49 7.40
CA ALA A 56 -4.23 -10.19 6.78
C ALA A 56 -4.48 -11.03 5.54
N TRP A 57 -3.46 -11.19 4.68
CA TRP A 57 -3.59 -11.95 3.43
C TRP A 57 -3.61 -13.47 3.61
N ALA A 58 -2.84 -13.98 4.58
CA ALA A 58 -2.68 -15.41 4.84
C ALA A 58 -3.98 -16.24 4.91
N PRO A 59 -5.07 -15.81 5.58
CA PRO A 59 -6.33 -16.56 5.62
C PRO A 59 -7.06 -16.60 4.26
N LEU A 60 -6.80 -15.64 3.36
CA LEU A 60 -7.45 -15.53 2.06
C LEU A 60 -6.81 -16.43 1.00
N ILE A 61 -5.63 -16.99 1.27
CA ILE A 61 -4.99 -17.99 0.42
C ILE A 61 -5.46 -19.38 0.85
N ASP A 62 -6.57 -19.82 0.27
CA ASP A 62 -7.12 -21.15 0.51
C ASP A 62 -6.38 -22.19 -0.35
N ASP A 63 -5.12 -22.52 -0.04
CA ASP A 63 -4.31 -23.52 -0.78
C ASP A 63 -3.31 -24.22 0.17
N PRO A 64 -3.18 -25.57 0.13
CA PRO A 64 -2.20 -26.29 0.95
C PRO A 64 -0.74 -25.86 0.71
N ARG A 65 -0.43 -25.33 -0.48
CA ARG A 65 0.91 -24.84 -0.85
C ARG A 65 1.15 -23.39 -0.41
N ARG A 66 0.24 -22.80 0.39
CA ARG A 66 0.40 -21.45 0.95
C ARG A 66 1.75 -21.33 1.68
N PRO A 67 2.60 -20.37 1.30
CA PRO A 67 3.86 -20.13 1.99
C PRO A 67 3.67 -19.70 3.46
N GLY A 68 4.71 -19.87 4.28
CA GLY A 68 4.74 -19.35 5.65
C GLY A 68 4.75 -17.81 5.71
N LEU A 69 4.49 -17.26 6.91
CA LEU A 69 4.33 -15.82 7.13
C LEU A 69 5.51 -14.99 6.62
N LEU A 70 6.75 -15.43 6.83
CA LEU A 70 7.94 -14.72 6.36
C LEU A 70 7.97 -14.57 4.82
N ALA A 71 7.54 -15.61 4.10
CA ALA A 71 7.46 -15.55 2.65
C ALA A 71 6.35 -14.60 2.17
N LEU A 72 5.20 -14.60 2.85
CA LEU A 72 4.12 -13.65 2.58
C LEU A 72 4.52 -12.21 2.90
N ALA A 73 5.24 -11.98 4.01
CA ALA A 73 5.81 -10.70 4.39
C ALA A 73 6.82 -10.21 3.36
N ARG A 74 7.69 -11.11 2.84
CA ARG A 74 8.59 -10.76 1.74
C ARG A 74 7.84 -10.37 0.46
N MET A 75 6.74 -11.05 0.13
CA MET A 75 5.90 -10.68 -1.03
C MET A 75 5.21 -9.31 -0.81
N ARG A 76 4.73 -9.03 0.41
CA ARG A 76 4.16 -7.72 0.81
C ARG A 76 5.19 -6.61 0.75
N TRP A 77 6.40 -6.87 1.23
CA TRP A 77 7.51 -5.93 1.17
C TRP A 77 7.89 -5.60 -0.27
N ILE A 78 7.98 -6.62 -1.14
CA ILE A 78 8.23 -6.42 -2.57
C ILE A 78 7.09 -5.62 -3.23
N ARG A 79 5.82 -5.93 -2.93
CA ARG A 79 4.66 -5.16 -3.39
C ARG A 79 4.81 -3.69 -3.00
N GLY A 80 5.10 -3.42 -1.73
CA GLY A 80 5.32 -2.06 -1.21
C GLY A 80 6.48 -1.34 -1.91
N ALA A 81 7.62 -2.01 -2.06
CA ALA A 81 8.79 -1.50 -2.76
C ALA A 81 8.49 -1.12 -4.22
N THR A 82 7.76 -1.98 -4.95
CA THR A 82 7.35 -1.69 -6.33
C THR A 82 6.37 -0.54 -6.40
N ASN A 83 5.41 -0.44 -5.47
CA ASN A 83 4.42 0.64 -5.49
C ASN A 83 5.03 1.99 -5.09
N ALA A 84 6.03 1.99 -4.20
CA ALA A 84 6.74 3.20 -3.79
C ALA A 84 7.69 3.73 -4.88
N LEU A 85 8.42 2.84 -5.57
CA LEU A 85 9.52 3.23 -6.46
C LEU A 85 9.21 3.13 -7.96
N LEU A 86 8.16 2.39 -8.36
CA LEU A 86 7.73 2.20 -9.76
C LEU A 86 6.32 2.74 -10.00
N PRO A 87 6.08 4.06 -9.88
CA PRO A 87 4.76 4.68 -9.95
C PRO A 87 4.12 4.67 -11.34
N VAL A 88 4.74 4.04 -12.34
CA VAL A 88 4.24 3.98 -13.73
C VAL A 88 2.89 3.28 -13.81
N VAL A 89 2.64 2.29 -12.95
CA VAL A 89 1.34 1.61 -12.80
C VAL A 89 1.22 1.13 -11.34
N GLN A 90 0.38 1.79 -10.53
CA GLN A 90 0.20 1.42 -9.11
C GLN A 90 -0.31 -0.02 -8.87
N ALA A 91 -0.81 -0.69 -9.92
CA ALA A 91 -1.19 -2.10 -9.89
C ALA A 91 -0.03 -3.08 -10.10
N VAL A 92 1.19 -2.62 -10.43
CA VAL A 92 2.34 -3.50 -10.70
C VAL A 92 2.71 -4.33 -9.47
N GLY A 93 2.69 -3.76 -8.27
CA GLY A 93 2.99 -4.51 -7.05
C GLY A 93 2.02 -5.66 -6.80
N GLU A 94 0.74 -5.48 -7.15
CA GLU A 94 -0.28 -6.53 -7.07
C GLU A 94 0.06 -7.70 -8.01
N LEU A 95 0.44 -7.38 -9.25
CA LEU A 95 0.82 -8.37 -10.24
C LEU A 95 2.11 -9.10 -9.83
N VAL A 96 3.09 -8.38 -9.27
CA VAL A 96 4.35 -8.95 -8.78
C VAL A 96 4.09 -9.92 -7.63
N ARG A 97 3.29 -9.54 -6.63
CA ARG A 97 2.98 -10.46 -5.52
C ARG A 97 2.18 -11.69 -5.99
N ALA A 98 1.26 -11.51 -6.94
CA ALA A 98 0.50 -12.60 -7.53
C ALA A 98 1.44 -13.59 -8.26
N GLN A 99 2.37 -13.06 -9.06
CA GLN A 99 3.38 -13.86 -9.75
C GLN A 99 4.29 -14.62 -8.77
N LEU A 100 4.75 -13.97 -7.70
CA LEU A 100 5.58 -14.61 -6.68
C LEU A 100 4.83 -15.74 -5.95
N LEU A 101 3.53 -15.57 -5.69
CA LEU A 101 2.71 -16.61 -5.09
C LEU A 101 2.45 -17.77 -6.05
N ALA A 102 2.16 -17.50 -7.32
CA ALA A 102 2.00 -18.53 -8.36
C ALA A 102 3.28 -19.37 -8.52
N ARG A 103 4.46 -18.74 -8.46
CA ARG A 103 5.76 -19.44 -8.49
C ARG A 103 6.00 -20.37 -7.30
N LYS A 104 5.24 -20.22 -6.20
CA LYS A 104 5.26 -21.15 -5.06
C LYS A 104 4.35 -22.36 -5.26
N GLY A 105 3.70 -22.49 -6.44
CA GLY A 105 2.88 -23.63 -6.82
C GLY A 105 1.41 -23.51 -6.40
N VAL A 106 0.98 -22.36 -5.87
CA VAL A 106 -0.43 -22.06 -5.58
C VAL A 106 -1.20 -21.94 -6.88
N ALA A 107 -2.38 -22.56 -6.96
CA ALA A 107 -3.19 -22.57 -8.18
C ALA A 107 -3.52 -21.13 -8.63
N GLN A 108 -3.39 -20.84 -9.93
CA GLN A 108 -3.55 -19.49 -10.50
C GLN A 108 -4.90 -18.85 -10.11
N LEU A 109 -5.97 -19.63 -10.12
CA LEU A 109 -7.30 -19.20 -9.71
C LEU A 109 -7.36 -18.71 -8.26
N ARG A 110 -6.72 -19.46 -7.35
CA ARG A 110 -6.62 -19.15 -5.91
C ARG A 110 -5.74 -17.93 -5.67
N VAL A 111 -4.66 -17.77 -6.45
CA VAL A 111 -3.82 -16.57 -6.43
C VAL A 111 -4.66 -15.33 -6.74
N ILE A 112 -5.36 -15.32 -7.89
CA ILE A 112 -6.16 -14.17 -8.35
C ILE A 112 -7.26 -13.85 -7.33
N ALA A 113 -8.00 -14.86 -6.88
CA ALA A 113 -9.06 -14.69 -5.88
C ALA A 113 -8.53 -14.13 -4.55
N SER A 114 -7.41 -14.66 -4.04
CA SER A 114 -6.83 -14.20 -2.78
C SER A 114 -6.32 -12.76 -2.85
N VAL A 115 -5.71 -12.36 -3.98
CA VAL A 115 -5.19 -11.00 -4.21
C VAL A 115 -6.34 -10.00 -4.32
N ALA A 116 -7.40 -10.34 -5.06
CA ALA A 116 -8.58 -9.51 -5.20
C ALA A 116 -9.33 -9.35 -3.87
N ALA A 117 -9.55 -10.46 -3.14
CA ALA A 117 -10.19 -10.42 -1.84
C ALA A 117 -9.37 -9.61 -0.82
N ASP A 118 -8.05 -9.77 -0.83
CA ASP A 118 -7.16 -9.04 0.05
C ASP A 118 -7.20 -7.54 -0.21
N LEU A 119 -7.11 -7.13 -1.49
CA LEU A 119 -7.26 -5.73 -1.88
C LEU A 119 -8.62 -5.18 -1.43
N GLY A 120 -9.69 -5.94 -1.62
CA GLY A 120 -11.02 -5.57 -1.14
C GLY A 120 -11.09 -5.37 0.37
N THR A 121 -10.48 -6.27 1.17
CA THR A 121 -10.43 -6.12 2.64
C THR A 121 -9.53 -4.98 3.11
N GLU A 122 -8.44 -4.72 2.40
CA GLU A 122 -7.52 -3.60 2.67
C GLU A 122 -8.24 -2.27 2.47
N MET A 123 -8.92 -2.11 1.33
CA MET A 123 -9.73 -0.92 1.00
C MET A 123 -10.91 -0.74 1.96
N ALA A 124 -11.61 -1.83 2.31
CA ALA A 124 -12.68 -1.78 3.30
C ALA A 124 -12.19 -1.24 4.65
N SER A 125 -11.06 -1.78 5.12
CA SER A 125 -10.45 -1.38 6.40
C SER A 125 -9.94 0.05 6.35
N GLN A 126 -9.44 0.49 5.18
CA GLN A 126 -9.02 1.87 4.96
C GLN A 126 -10.21 2.84 5.07
N ILE A 127 -11.38 2.53 4.51
CA ILE A 127 -12.59 3.36 4.67
C ILE A 127 -12.92 3.53 6.16
N VAL A 128 -12.95 2.42 6.91
CA VAL A 128 -13.24 2.45 8.35
C VAL A 128 -12.20 3.30 9.10
N PHE A 129 -10.92 3.15 8.77
CA PHE A 129 -9.84 3.93 9.37
C PHE A 129 -9.94 5.43 9.05
N SER A 130 -10.24 5.79 7.80
CA SER A 130 -10.47 7.19 7.39
C SER A 130 -11.67 7.81 8.12
N LEU A 131 -12.77 7.06 8.25
CA LEU A 131 -13.96 7.52 8.98
C LEU A 131 -13.69 7.66 10.47
N LEU A 132 -12.92 6.75 11.07
CA LEU A 132 -12.50 6.86 12.46
C LEU A 132 -11.69 8.14 12.68
N GLY A 133 -10.74 8.43 11.80
CA GLY A 133 -9.96 9.65 11.91
C GLY A 133 -10.74 10.93 11.69
N LEU A 134 -11.72 10.92 10.77
CA LEU A 134 -12.66 12.04 10.67
C LEU A 134 -13.48 12.21 11.95
N ALA A 135 -13.98 11.12 12.53
CA ALA A 135 -14.72 11.16 13.78
C ALA A 135 -13.85 11.71 14.93
N VAL A 136 -12.59 11.28 15.03
CA VAL A 136 -11.64 11.82 16.02
C VAL A 136 -11.37 13.30 15.77
N LEU A 137 -11.18 13.74 14.51
CA LEU A 137 -10.99 15.16 14.18
C LEU A 137 -12.16 16.02 14.66
N LEU A 138 -13.40 15.53 14.56
CA LEU A 138 -14.60 16.24 15.03
C LEU A 138 -14.73 16.30 16.56
N LEU A 139 -13.98 15.47 17.29
CA LEU A 139 -14.06 15.35 18.75
C LEU A 139 -12.89 16.02 19.48
N ILE A 140 -11.78 16.30 18.79
CA ILE A 140 -10.58 16.89 19.41
C ILE A 140 -10.43 18.37 19.02
N PRO A 141 -9.80 19.19 19.89
CA PRO A 141 -9.48 20.57 19.53
C PRO A 141 -8.58 20.64 18.30
N HIS A 142 -8.89 21.56 17.39
CA HIS A 142 -8.08 21.84 16.20
C HIS A 142 -7.98 23.35 15.97
N ALA A 143 -6.86 23.79 15.39
CA ALA A 143 -6.58 25.17 15.02
C ALA A 143 -7.02 25.52 13.58
N GLY A 144 -7.60 24.56 12.85
CA GLY A 144 -8.09 24.77 11.49
C GLY A 144 -9.28 25.72 11.41
N SER A 145 -9.36 26.49 10.32
CA SER A 145 -10.55 27.28 10.00
C SER A 145 -11.76 26.39 9.69
N ASP A 146 -12.96 26.94 9.83
CA ASP A 146 -14.22 26.27 9.46
C ASP A 146 -14.19 25.73 8.01
N ASP A 147 -13.57 26.49 7.11
CA ASP A 147 -13.36 26.06 5.71
C ASP A 147 -12.44 24.85 5.61
N THR A 148 -11.33 24.81 6.36
CA THR A 148 -10.38 23.69 6.32
C THR A 148 -11.04 22.41 6.86
N LEU A 149 -11.81 22.52 7.95
CA LEU A 149 -12.59 21.41 8.50
C LEU A 149 -13.62 20.92 7.48
N ARG A 150 -14.36 21.83 6.84
CA ARG A 150 -15.35 21.50 5.81
C ARG A 150 -14.73 20.74 4.65
N TRP A 151 -13.57 21.17 4.15
CA TRP A 151 -12.85 20.46 3.09
C TRP A 151 -12.32 19.09 3.54
N ALA A 152 -11.88 18.95 4.78
CA ALA A 152 -11.48 17.66 5.35
C ALA A 152 -12.66 16.66 5.41
N ILE A 153 -13.84 17.13 5.82
CA ILE A 153 -15.09 16.34 5.81
C ILE A 153 -15.43 15.92 4.38
N ILE A 154 -15.50 16.88 3.45
CA ILE A 154 -15.85 16.62 2.05
C ILE A 154 -14.87 15.63 1.42
N GLY A 155 -13.57 15.86 1.56
CA GLY A 155 -12.53 15.00 1.00
C GLY A 155 -12.60 13.58 1.54
N THR A 156 -12.81 13.43 2.84
CA THR A 156 -12.90 12.10 3.48
C THR A 156 -14.18 11.37 3.06
N VAL A 157 -15.34 12.03 3.06
CA VAL A 157 -16.62 11.44 2.66
C VAL A 157 -16.61 11.06 1.18
N LEU A 158 -16.12 11.94 0.30
CA LEU A 158 -15.98 11.64 -1.12
C LEU A 158 -15.01 10.48 -1.37
N GLY A 159 -13.85 10.48 -0.70
CA GLY A 159 -12.88 9.40 -0.82
C GLY A 159 -13.44 8.05 -0.35
N ALA A 160 -14.13 8.04 0.79
CA ALA A 160 -14.83 6.86 1.31
C ALA A 160 -15.93 6.40 0.34
N GLY A 161 -16.72 7.33 -0.21
CA GLY A 161 -17.77 7.06 -1.18
C GLY A 161 -17.24 6.45 -2.47
N ILE A 162 -16.20 7.04 -3.08
CA ILE A 162 -15.56 6.52 -4.30
C ILE A 162 -15.00 5.11 -4.06
N THR A 163 -14.31 4.91 -2.93
CA THR A 163 -13.76 3.60 -2.56
C THR A 163 -14.88 2.58 -2.35
N GLY A 164 -15.99 2.98 -1.70
CA GLY A 164 -17.16 2.14 -1.50
C GLY A 164 -17.88 1.78 -2.80
N VAL A 165 -18.05 2.74 -3.72
CA VAL A 165 -18.61 2.51 -5.06
C VAL A 165 -17.72 1.57 -5.86
N PHE A 166 -16.40 1.76 -5.81
CA PHE A 166 -15.45 0.86 -6.47
C PHE A 166 -15.53 -0.57 -5.91
N MET A 167 -15.63 -0.73 -4.59
CA MET A 167 -15.84 -2.03 -3.95
C MET A 167 -17.20 -2.66 -4.34
N ALA A 168 -18.27 -1.87 -4.41
CA ALA A 168 -19.57 -2.35 -4.85
C ALA A 168 -19.54 -2.80 -6.31
N ALA A 169 -18.88 -2.03 -7.18
CA ALA A 169 -18.66 -2.37 -8.58
C ALA A 169 -17.78 -3.63 -8.74
N GLN A 170 -16.79 -3.84 -7.87
CA GLN A 170 -16.02 -5.09 -7.80
C GLN A 170 -16.90 -6.30 -7.44
N ARG A 171 -17.87 -6.13 -6.53
CA ARG A 171 -18.82 -7.19 -6.14
C ARG A 171 -19.86 -7.50 -7.24
N TRP A 172 -20.21 -6.53 -8.10
CA TRP A 172 -21.35 -6.65 -9.02
C TRP A 172 -20.99 -6.80 -10.52
N GLY A 173 -19.77 -6.48 -10.97
CA GLY A 173 -19.49 -6.54 -12.42
C GLY A 173 -18.03 -6.57 -12.88
N LEU A 174 -17.06 -6.21 -12.04
CA LEU A 174 -15.66 -6.13 -12.50
C LEU A 174 -14.97 -7.49 -12.66
N PHE A 175 -15.51 -8.58 -12.09
CA PHE A 175 -15.04 -9.94 -12.38
C PHE A 175 -15.10 -10.27 -13.88
N ARG A 176 -16.13 -9.80 -14.59
CA ARG A 176 -16.24 -9.97 -16.04
C ARG A 176 -15.23 -9.14 -16.83
N LEU A 177 -14.89 -7.94 -16.35
CA LEU A 177 -13.88 -7.07 -16.97
C LEU A 177 -12.46 -7.60 -16.74
N VAL A 178 -12.18 -8.12 -15.54
CA VAL A 178 -10.94 -8.84 -15.23
C VAL A 178 -10.87 -10.13 -16.06
N GLU A 179 -11.96 -10.89 -16.20
CA GLU A 179 -12.02 -12.06 -17.10
C GLU A 179 -11.75 -11.72 -18.57
N THR A 180 -12.03 -10.50 -19.03
CA THR A 180 -11.76 -10.09 -20.44
C THR A 180 -10.42 -9.37 -20.64
N MET A 181 -9.92 -8.65 -19.64
CA MET A 181 -8.67 -7.87 -19.71
C MET A 181 -7.45 -8.66 -19.25
N LEU A 182 -7.62 -9.53 -18.24
CA LEU A 182 -6.54 -10.33 -17.67
C LEU A 182 -5.95 -11.33 -18.69
N PRO A 183 -6.73 -11.99 -19.57
CA PRO A 183 -6.18 -12.82 -20.65
C PRO A 183 -5.27 -12.04 -21.60
N LYS A 184 -5.66 -10.79 -21.95
CA LYS A 184 -4.91 -9.95 -22.88
C LYS A 184 -3.61 -9.43 -22.27
N LEU A 185 -3.61 -9.12 -20.97
CA LEU A 185 -2.43 -8.69 -20.23
C LEU A 185 -1.50 -9.87 -19.90
N ALA A 186 -2.06 -11.03 -19.55
CA ALA A 186 -1.35 -12.28 -19.30
C ALA A 186 -0.68 -12.83 -20.56
N ALA A 187 -1.35 -12.78 -21.72
CA ALA A 187 -0.77 -13.14 -23.01
C ALA A 187 0.43 -12.22 -23.39
N ARG A 188 0.34 -10.92 -23.10
CA ARG A 188 1.46 -9.97 -23.29
C ARG A 188 2.63 -10.19 -22.33
N LEU A 189 2.41 -10.89 -21.22
CA LEU A 189 3.41 -11.25 -20.21
C LEU A 189 3.91 -12.72 -20.37
N GLY A 190 3.50 -13.42 -21.44
CA GLY A 190 3.96 -14.77 -21.76
C GLY A 190 3.23 -15.90 -21.02
N TRP A 191 2.03 -15.66 -20.49
CA TRP A 191 1.23 -16.66 -19.79
C TRP A 191 0.22 -17.29 -20.77
N ASN A 192 0.68 -18.29 -21.53
CA ASN A 192 -0.04 -18.85 -22.68
C ASN A 192 -1.10 -19.93 -22.34
N SER A 193 -1.47 -20.18 -21.08
CA SER A 193 -2.50 -21.18 -20.73
C SER A 193 -3.75 -20.54 -20.11
N LEU A 194 -4.49 -19.77 -20.92
CA LEU A 194 -5.77 -19.18 -20.51
C LEU A 194 -6.96 -20.11 -20.84
N GLY A 195 -6.79 -21.41 -20.61
CA GLY A 195 -7.87 -22.41 -20.65
C GLY A 195 -8.57 -22.64 -19.30
N GLU A 196 -8.06 -22.06 -18.19
CA GLU A 196 -8.46 -22.41 -16.81
C GLU A 196 -9.16 -21.29 -16.02
N LEU A 197 -9.80 -20.31 -16.68
CA LEU A 197 -10.59 -19.28 -15.95
C LEU A 197 -12.04 -19.71 -15.64
N SER A 198 -12.47 -20.89 -16.11
CA SER A 198 -13.73 -21.51 -15.66
C SER A 198 -13.66 -21.80 -14.15
N GLY A 199 -14.61 -21.27 -13.39
CA GLY A 199 -14.69 -21.48 -11.93
C GLY A 199 -14.11 -20.36 -11.05
N LEU A 200 -13.64 -19.24 -11.62
CA LEU A 200 -13.21 -18.07 -10.84
C LEU A 200 -14.37 -17.54 -9.98
N HIS A 201 -15.55 -17.42 -10.59
CA HIS A 201 -16.76 -17.01 -9.89
C HIS A 201 -17.08 -17.93 -8.70
N GLU A 202 -17.01 -19.25 -8.87
CA GLU A 202 -17.28 -20.22 -7.80
C GLU A 202 -16.24 -20.16 -6.67
N THR A 203 -14.97 -20.01 -7.01
CA THR A 203 -13.88 -19.87 -6.02
C THR A 203 -14.06 -18.61 -5.18
N VAL A 204 -14.46 -17.51 -5.82
CA VAL A 204 -14.71 -16.23 -5.17
C VAL A 204 -15.96 -16.30 -4.30
N VAL A 205 -17.05 -16.88 -4.81
CA VAL A 205 -18.28 -17.11 -4.05
C VAL A 205 -18.02 -17.98 -2.83
N ARG A 206 -17.21 -19.05 -2.97
CA ARG A 206 -16.80 -19.89 -1.84
C ARG A 206 -16.04 -19.09 -0.78
N LEU A 207 -15.10 -18.24 -1.21
CA LEU A 207 -14.36 -17.38 -0.28
C LEU A 207 -15.34 -16.47 0.48
N TYR A 208 -16.27 -15.82 -0.22
CA TYR A 208 -17.32 -14.97 0.36
C TYR A 208 -18.26 -15.70 1.35
N ARG A 209 -18.39 -17.02 1.24
CA ARG A 209 -19.17 -17.84 2.18
C ARG A 209 -18.45 -18.12 3.51
N GLU A 210 -17.20 -17.67 3.66
CA GLU A 210 -16.42 -17.80 4.89
C GLU A 210 -16.15 -16.43 5.54
N PRO A 211 -17.16 -15.77 6.15
CA PRO A 211 -17.05 -14.39 6.64
C PRO A 211 -15.97 -14.22 7.71
N ALA A 212 -15.67 -15.27 8.47
CA ALA A 212 -14.60 -15.25 9.48
C ALA A 212 -13.22 -14.94 8.86
N ARG A 213 -12.93 -15.38 7.64
CA ARG A 213 -11.67 -15.08 6.94
C ARG A 213 -11.58 -13.61 6.55
N PHE A 214 -12.69 -13.02 6.11
CA PHE A 214 -12.78 -11.60 5.78
C PHE A 214 -12.64 -10.72 7.03
N TRP A 215 -13.30 -11.07 8.13
CA TRP A 215 -13.17 -10.34 9.39
C TRP A 215 -11.76 -10.41 9.96
N ARG A 216 -11.10 -11.59 9.90
CA ARG A 216 -9.70 -11.72 10.30
C ARG A 216 -8.78 -10.89 9.40
N SER A 217 -8.95 -10.96 8.08
CA SER A 217 -8.17 -10.14 7.14
C SER A 217 -8.35 -8.64 7.43
N GLY A 218 -9.61 -8.18 7.53
CA GLY A 218 -9.94 -6.80 7.84
C GLY A 218 -9.39 -6.34 9.18
N GLY A 219 -9.46 -7.16 10.22
CA GLY A 219 -8.88 -6.84 11.53
C GLY A 219 -7.37 -6.65 11.49
N TRP A 220 -6.64 -7.50 10.75
CA TRP A 220 -5.19 -7.35 10.57
C TRP A 220 -4.82 -6.14 9.71
N HIS A 221 -5.60 -5.84 8.66
CA HIS A 221 -5.44 -4.61 7.88
C HIS A 221 -5.70 -3.37 8.74
N PHE A 222 -6.76 -3.38 9.55
CA PHE A 222 -7.05 -2.30 10.49
C PHE A 222 -5.92 -2.11 11.51
N LEU A 223 -5.37 -3.20 12.07
CA LEU A 223 -4.19 -3.12 12.91
C LEU A 223 -2.97 -2.55 12.17
N SER A 224 -2.77 -2.91 10.90
CA SER A 224 -1.72 -2.33 10.06
C SER A 224 -1.88 -0.81 9.90
N TRP A 225 -3.12 -0.32 9.75
CA TRP A 225 -3.42 1.11 9.71
C TRP A 225 -3.11 1.79 11.06
N LEU A 226 -3.49 1.18 12.18
CA LEU A 226 -3.16 1.68 13.52
C LEU A 226 -1.65 1.72 13.80
N LEU A 227 -0.88 0.74 13.31
CA LEU A 227 0.58 0.79 13.38
C LEU A 227 1.16 1.97 12.58
N GLY A 228 0.45 2.42 11.54
CA GLY A 228 0.81 3.63 10.78
C GLY A 228 0.63 4.90 11.61
N VAL A 229 -0.35 4.92 12.51
CA VAL A 229 -0.51 6.00 13.48
C VAL A 229 0.73 6.10 14.38
N LEU A 230 1.24 4.96 14.86
CA LEU A 230 2.46 4.94 15.67
C LEU A 230 3.67 5.41 14.88
N GLU A 231 3.79 5.04 13.61
CA GLU A 231 4.86 5.51 12.73
C GLU A 231 4.80 7.04 12.57
N THR A 232 3.60 7.58 12.35
CA THR A 232 3.32 9.01 12.22
C THR A 232 3.67 9.77 13.49
N TRP A 233 3.24 9.22 14.63
CA TRP A 233 3.50 9.76 15.95
C TRP A 233 5.00 9.78 16.23
N ALA A 234 5.73 8.69 15.95
CA ALA A 234 7.18 8.64 16.10
C ALA A 234 7.88 9.67 15.21
N ALA A 235 7.44 9.86 13.96
CA ALA A 235 7.98 10.86 13.05
C ALA A 235 7.72 12.31 13.54
N LEU A 236 6.54 12.58 14.12
CA LEU A 236 6.21 13.86 14.73
C LEU A 236 7.12 14.17 15.93
N HIS A 237 7.29 13.19 16.82
CA HIS A 237 8.16 13.30 18.00
C HIS A 237 9.63 13.47 17.62
N ALA A 238 10.08 12.79 16.55
CA ALA A 238 11.42 12.95 16.00
C ALA A 238 11.76 14.39 15.58
N LEU A 239 10.73 15.18 15.24
CA LEU A 239 10.83 16.58 14.82
C LEU A 239 10.51 17.56 15.96
N GLY A 240 10.44 17.06 17.21
CA GLY A 240 10.10 17.84 18.38
C GLY A 240 8.68 18.41 18.33
N VAL A 241 7.75 17.75 17.63
CA VAL A 241 6.32 18.07 17.69
C VAL A 241 5.70 17.25 18.81
N GLN A 242 5.12 17.92 19.80
CA GLN A 242 4.43 17.27 20.93
C GLN A 242 3.02 16.84 20.53
N ALA A 243 2.93 15.94 19.54
CA ALA A 243 1.65 15.43 19.07
C ALA A 243 1.15 14.29 19.98
N THR A 244 -0.15 14.31 20.25
CA THR A 244 -0.89 13.20 20.86
C THR A 244 -1.09 12.07 19.83
N LEU A 245 -1.43 10.88 20.31
CA LEU A 245 -1.80 9.77 19.43
C LEU A 245 -3.08 10.06 18.63
N ALA A 246 -4.00 10.87 19.18
CA ALA A 246 -5.23 11.25 18.49
C ALA A 246 -4.93 12.15 17.28
N GLU A 247 -4.06 13.15 17.45
CA GLU A 247 -3.61 14.00 16.32
C GLU A 247 -2.87 13.19 15.27
N ALA A 248 -1.97 12.30 15.68
CA ALA A 248 -1.28 11.39 14.76
C ALA A 248 -2.26 10.46 14.02
N LEU A 249 -3.34 10.02 14.68
CA LEU A 249 -4.39 9.20 14.07
C LEU A 249 -5.09 9.99 12.96
N VAL A 250 -5.53 11.21 13.25
CA VAL A 250 -6.17 12.09 12.26
C VAL A 250 -5.23 12.36 11.08
N ILE A 251 -3.99 12.74 11.37
CA ILE A 251 -2.98 13.04 10.35
C ILE A 251 -2.77 11.84 9.44
N GLU A 252 -2.58 10.65 10.01
CA GLU A 252 -2.37 9.44 9.22
C GLU A 252 -3.60 9.05 8.41
N SER A 253 -4.78 9.02 9.03
CA SER A 253 -6.01 8.60 8.37
C SER A 253 -6.42 9.53 7.22
N LEU A 254 -6.36 10.84 7.43
CA LEU A 254 -6.71 11.81 6.39
C LEU A 254 -5.61 11.83 5.32
N GLY A 255 -4.34 11.65 5.71
CA GLY A 255 -3.22 11.50 4.78
C GLY A 255 -3.41 10.32 3.83
N GLN A 256 -3.86 9.17 4.34
CA GLN A 256 -4.21 8.01 3.49
C GLN A 256 -5.42 8.30 2.59
N ALA A 257 -6.44 9.03 3.08
CA ALA A 257 -7.58 9.41 2.25
C ALA A 257 -7.16 10.33 1.09
N VAL A 258 -6.32 11.33 1.35
CA VAL A 258 -5.74 12.21 0.32
C VAL A 258 -4.91 11.40 -0.67
N ARG A 259 -4.10 10.45 -0.20
CA ARG A 259 -3.30 9.57 -1.05
C ARG A 259 -4.17 8.74 -1.99
N SER A 260 -5.27 8.18 -1.48
CA SER A 260 -6.24 7.42 -2.28
C SER A 260 -7.03 8.30 -3.25
N ALA A 261 -7.38 9.53 -2.88
CA ALA A 261 -8.03 10.46 -3.81
C ALA A 261 -7.08 10.88 -4.94
N GLY A 262 -5.81 11.15 -4.60
CA GLY A 262 -4.75 11.49 -5.57
C GLY A 262 -4.44 10.39 -6.58
N PHE A 263 -4.86 9.13 -6.34
CA PHE A 263 -4.74 8.04 -7.30
C PHE A 263 -5.42 8.34 -8.64
N PHE A 264 -6.57 9.02 -8.60
CA PHE A 264 -7.36 9.30 -9.81
C PHE A 264 -6.85 10.50 -10.61
N ILE A 265 -5.81 11.18 -10.12
CA ILE A 265 -5.26 12.40 -10.73
C ILE A 265 -3.85 12.06 -11.29
N PRO A 266 -3.70 11.90 -12.62
CA PRO A 266 -2.39 11.70 -13.24
C PRO A 266 -1.47 12.89 -12.93
N GLY A 267 -0.31 12.63 -12.31
CA GLY A 267 0.64 13.69 -11.95
C GLY A 267 0.30 14.45 -10.67
N ALA A 268 -0.50 13.89 -9.75
CA ALA A 268 -0.87 14.47 -8.44
C ALA A 268 0.28 14.69 -7.43
N LEU A 269 1.50 14.84 -7.95
CA LEU A 269 2.68 15.25 -7.20
C LEU A 269 2.43 16.66 -6.67
N GLY A 270 2.36 16.80 -5.35
CA GLY A 270 1.97 18.04 -4.68
C GLY A 270 0.58 17.99 -4.04
N VAL A 271 -0.36 17.18 -4.54
CA VAL A 271 -1.67 16.98 -3.86
C VAL A 271 -1.46 16.13 -2.60
N GLN A 272 -0.64 15.08 -2.70
CA GLN A 272 -0.34 14.23 -1.54
C GLN A 272 0.44 15.00 -0.48
N GLU A 273 1.49 15.72 -0.89
CA GLU A 273 2.37 16.44 0.03
C GLU A 273 1.71 17.71 0.56
N GLY A 274 1.04 18.48 -0.32
CA GLY A 274 0.27 19.65 0.08
C GLY A 274 -0.92 19.30 0.96
N GLY A 275 -1.62 18.20 0.66
CA GLY A 275 -2.71 17.72 1.50
C GLY A 275 -2.23 17.30 2.89
N TYR A 276 -1.07 16.64 2.98
CA TYR A 276 -0.47 16.30 4.27
C TYR A 276 -0.07 17.55 5.08
N VAL A 277 0.52 18.56 4.43
CA VAL A 277 0.84 19.85 5.06
C VAL A 277 -0.42 20.56 5.56
N LEU A 278 -1.51 20.56 4.78
CA LEU A 278 -2.79 21.14 5.18
C LEU A 278 -3.40 20.42 6.39
N ILE A 279 -3.32 19.09 6.44
CA ILE A 279 -3.80 18.32 7.59
C ILE A 279 -2.94 18.62 8.83
N CYS A 280 -1.63 18.72 8.69
CA CYS A 280 -0.74 19.15 9.77
C CYS A 280 -1.06 20.56 10.29
N ALA A 281 -1.43 21.48 9.39
CA ALA A 281 -1.83 22.84 9.76
C ALA A 281 -3.10 22.88 10.64
N LEU A 282 -3.98 21.88 10.55
CA LEU A 282 -5.14 21.75 11.46
C LEU A 282 -4.71 21.66 12.93
N PHE A 283 -3.50 21.20 13.22
CA PHE A 283 -2.95 21.06 14.57
C PHE A 283 -1.85 22.09 14.86
N GLY A 284 -1.76 23.16 14.06
CA GLY A 284 -0.76 24.21 14.23
C GLY A 284 0.67 23.74 13.96
N ILE A 285 0.85 22.60 13.27
CA ILE A 285 2.18 22.09 12.94
C ILE A 285 2.78 22.97 11.82
N PRO A 286 3.97 23.56 12.04
CA PRO A 286 4.62 24.40 11.03
C PRO A 286 4.89 23.67 9.71
N PRO A 287 4.81 24.36 8.54
CA PRO A 287 5.03 23.75 7.23
C PRO A 287 6.39 23.06 7.06
N ASP A 288 7.46 23.62 7.63
CA ASP A 288 8.81 23.03 7.57
C ASP A 288 8.88 21.67 8.27
N LYS A 289 8.22 21.54 9.44
CA LYS A 289 8.06 20.25 10.12
C LYS A 289 7.17 19.29 9.35
N ALA A 290 6.05 19.76 8.80
CA ALA A 290 5.15 18.91 8.01
C ALA A 290 5.86 18.32 6.77
N ILE A 291 6.66 19.14 6.07
CA ILE A 291 7.51 18.70 4.96
C ILE A 291 8.60 17.73 5.45
N ALA A 292 9.21 17.97 6.61
CA ALA A 292 10.18 17.05 7.18
C ALA A 292 9.58 15.66 7.47
N ILE A 293 8.32 15.56 7.92
CA ILE A 293 7.61 14.27 8.11
C ILE A 293 7.49 13.52 6.79
N VAL A 294 7.08 14.22 5.74
CA VAL A 294 6.99 13.67 4.38
C VAL A 294 8.35 13.13 3.93
N LEU A 295 9.43 13.88 4.17
CA LEU A 295 10.78 13.48 3.80
C LEU A 295 11.26 12.25 4.60
N ILE A 296 10.96 12.17 5.90
CA ILE A 296 11.23 10.99 6.74
C ILE A 296 10.56 9.74 6.15
N ARG A 297 9.28 9.85 5.78
CA ARG A 297 8.53 8.75 5.14
C ARG A 297 9.14 8.34 3.80
N ARG A 298 9.52 9.31 2.99
CA ARG A 298 10.19 9.06 1.70
C ARG A 298 11.54 8.37 1.90
N LEU A 299 12.32 8.79 2.89
CA LEU A 299 13.58 8.14 3.23
C LEU A 299 13.33 6.69 3.65
N ARG A 300 12.35 6.43 4.51
CA ARG A 300 11.93 5.07 4.87
C ARG A 300 11.50 4.25 3.65
N ASP A 301 10.72 4.83 2.73
CA ASP A 301 10.32 4.16 1.48
C ASP A 301 11.51 3.79 0.61
N ILE A 302 12.56 4.61 0.57
CA ILE A 302 13.79 4.32 -0.16
C ILE A 302 14.59 3.22 0.55
N LEU A 303 14.78 3.35 1.87
CA LEU A 303 15.53 2.40 2.69
C LEU A 303 14.96 0.98 2.60
N LEU A 304 13.64 0.84 2.57
CA LEU A 304 12.98 -0.44 2.42
C LEU A 304 12.71 -0.81 0.95
N GLY A 305 12.41 0.18 0.11
CA GLY A 305 12.02 -0.04 -1.28
C GLY A 305 13.19 -0.50 -2.16
N VAL A 306 14.37 0.11 -2.03
CA VAL A 306 15.53 -0.25 -2.86
C VAL A 306 15.94 -1.70 -2.64
N PRO A 307 16.15 -2.17 -1.39
CA PRO A 307 16.47 -3.58 -1.17
C PRO A 307 15.31 -4.52 -1.56
N GLY A 308 14.05 -4.07 -1.44
CA GLY A 308 12.88 -4.83 -1.88
C GLY A 308 12.86 -5.06 -3.40
N LEU A 309 13.17 -4.02 -4.19
CA LEU A 309 13.33 -4.15 -5.65
C LEU A 309 14.49 -5.07 -6.03
N ILE A 310 15.63 -4.94 -5.35
CA ILE A 310 16.79 -5.82 -5.57
C ILE A 310 16.40 -7.28 -5.26
N ALA A 311 15.74 -7.52 -4.12
CA ALA A 311 15.28 -8.84 -3.71
C ALA A 311 14.27 -9.45 -4.69
N TRP A 312 13.44 -8.63 -5.33
CA TRP A 312 12.55 -9.06 -6.42
C TRP A 312 13.33 -9.46 -7.68
N ARG A 313 14.31 -8.64 -8.09
CA ARG A 313 15.13 -8.90 -9.30
C ARG A 313 15.94 -10.18 -9.17
N TRP A 314 16.63 -10.38 -8.04
CA TRP A 314 17.38 -11.62 -7.80
C TRP A 314 16.46 -12.85 -7.73
N GLY A 315 15.29 -12.72 -7.12
CA GLY A 315 14.28 -13.78 -7.10
C GLY A 315 13.67 -14.07 -8.47
N ALA A 316 13.72 -13.12 -9.41
CA ALA A 316 13.26 -13.31 -10.78
C ALA A 316 14.30 -13.92 -11.71
N THR A 317 15.59 -13.76 -11.42
CA THR A 317 16.69 -14.35 -12.20
C THR A 317 17.02 -15.79 -11.79
N ALA A 318 16.67 -16.20 -10.57
CA ALA A 318 16.77 -17.60 -10.14
C ALA A 318 15.73 -18.45 -10.92
N ARG A 319 16.16 -19.11 -12.00
CA ARG A 319 15.31 -20.02 -12.79
C ARG A 319 14.69 -21.10 -11.89
N PRO A 320 13.46 -21.57 -12.17
CA PRO A 320 12.96 -22.79 -11.55
C PRO A 320 13.92 -23.94 -11.87
N LYS A 321 14.28 -24.77 -10.87
CA LYS A 321 14.92 -26.06 -11.16
C LYS A 321 13.99 -26.82 -12.12
N PRO A 322 14.46 -27.32 -13.28
CA PRO A 322 13.65 -28.20 -14.10
C PRO A 322 13.23 -29.37 -13.22
N GLY A 323 11.94 -29.68 -13.19
CA GLY A 323 11.43 -30.87 -12.50
C GLY A 323 12.19 -32.09 -12.99
N GLY A 324 12.58 -32.96 -12.06
CA GLY A 324 13.19 -34.24 -12.39
C GLY A 324 12.31 -34.99 -13.39
N ASN A 325 12.94 -35.51 -14.43
CA ASN A 325 12.31 -36.34 -15.45
C ASN A 325 11.41 -37.38 -14.78
N MET A 326 10.10 -37.29 -15.03
CA MET A 326 9.29 -38.50 -15.05
C MET A 326 9.75 -39.27 -16.29
N GLU A 327 10.63 -40.24 -16.08
CA GLU A 327 10.84 -41.31 -17.04
C GLU A 327 9.48 -41.96 -17.32
N VAL A 328 8.92 -41.63 -18.48
CA VAL A 328 7.90 -42.44 -19.11
C VAL A 328 8.60 -43.72 -19.54
N SER A 329 8.59 -44.71 -18.64
CA SER A 329 8.85 -46.11 -18.96
C SER A 329 7.71 -46.60 -19.86
N HIS A 330 7.82 -46.35 -21.16
CA HIS A 330 7.24 -47.24 -22.15
C HIS A 330 8.13 -48.48 -22.19
N ASP A 331 7.68 -49.56 -21.56
CA ASP A 331 8.10 -50.89 -21.97
C ASP A 331 6.88 -51.76 -22.19
N ARG A 332 7.08 -52.63 -23.18
CA ARG A 332 6.11 -53.36 -24.01
C ARG A 332 5.44 -54.52 -23.30
#